data_AF-A0A192H115-F1
#
_entry.id   AF-A0A192H115-F1
#
_cell.length_a   1.000
_cell.length_b   1.000
_cell.length_c   1.000
_cell.angle_alpha   90.00
_cell.angle_beta   90.00
_cell.angle_gamma   90.00
#
_symmetry.space_group_name_H-M   'P 1'
#
loop_
_entity.id
_entity.type
_entity.pdbx_description
1 polymer ?
#
loop_
_entity_poly.entity_id
_entity_poly.type
_entity_poly.pdbx_seq_one_letter_code
_entity_poly.pdbx_strand_id
1 'polypeptide(L)'
;MASDNSFSSEYDKLNYPSTETVWEGVIVEVTGASVIMDFKGRMGRLEVPKRMVISQYELKVGQEVGFLMSYPEVLSEQPNEKYLGALHAYQERMKVIQKETQERKTKEKEQSK
;
A
#
# COMPACT_ATOMS: atom_id res chain seq x y z
N MET A 1 23.73 -13.53 32.11
CA MET A 1 23.49 -12.91 30.79
C MET A 1 22.99 -13.99 29.85
N ALA A 2 21.68 -14.17 29.76
CA ALA A 2 21.06 -14.88 28.65
C ALA A 2 20.15 -13.84 28.01
N SER A 3 20.55 -13.37 26.83
CA SER A 3 19.74 -12.48 26.01
C SER A 3 18.48 -13.24 25.62
N ASP A 4 17.38 -12.84 26.22
CA ASP A 4 16.04 -13.29 25.90
C ASP A 4 15.70 -12.81 24.49
N ASN A 5 16.09 -13.63 23.51
CA ASN A 5 15.75 -13.40 22.11
C ASN A 5 14.37 -14.01 21.88
N SER A 6 13.36 -13.39 22.50
CA SER A 6 11.96 -13.68 22.21
C SER A 6 11.68 -13.15 20.80
N PHE A 7 11.94 -14.00 19.81
CA PHE A 7 11.27 -13.92 18.51
C PHE A 7 9.79 -14.26 18.77
N SER A 8 9.08 -13.36 19.47
CA SER A 8 7.63 -13.33 19.52
C SER A 8 7.22 -13.21 18.05
N SER A 9 6.85 -14.34 17.46
CA SER A 9 6.27 -14.35 16.14
C SER A 9 5.04 -13.46 16.23
N GLU A 10 5.00 -12.37 15.46
CA GLU A 10 3.85 -11.45 15.46
C GLU A 10 2.51 -12.14 15.17
N TYR A 11 2.55 -13.42 14.76
CA TYR A 11 1.45 -14.39 14.82
C TYR A 11 0.64 -14.36 16.12
N ASP A 12 1.25 -14.15 17.29
CA ASP A 12 0.52 -14.10 18.57
C ASP A 12 -0.39 -12.86 18.70
N LYS A 13 -0.20 -11.85 17.84
CA LYS A 13 -1.03 -10.64 17.83
C LYS A 13 -2.29 -10.79 16.96
N LEU A 14 -2.34 -11.80 16.09
CA LEU A 14 -3.49 -12.06 15.24
C LEU A 14 -4.52 -12.89 16.00
N ASN A 15 -5.79 -12.48 15.98
CA ASN A 15 -6.86 -13.28 16.54
C ASN A 15 -7.15 -14.52 15.66
N TYR A 16 -6.86 -14.47 14.35
CA TYR A 16 -7.10 -15.56 13.41
C TYR A 16 -5.88 -15.91 12.52
N PRO A 17 -4.80 -16.47 13.09
CA PRO A 17 -3.49 -16.61 12.45
C PRO A 17 -3.38 -17.65 11.30
N SER A 18 -4.45 -18.34 10.89
CA SER A 18 -4.37 -19.46 9.92
C SER A 18 -5.57 -19.49 8.97
N THR A 19 -5.73 -18.43 8.17
CA THR A 19 -6.83 -18.29 7.19
C THR A 19 -6.33 -17.89 5.80
N GLU A 20 -5.10 -18.27 5.46
CA GLU A 20 -4.49 -17.93 4.18
C GLU A 20 -5.32 -18.50 3.03
N THR A 21 -5.73 -17.62 2.13
CA THR A 21 -6.41 -17.98 0.89
C THR A 21 -5.52 -17.62 -0.28
N VAL A 22 -5.69 -18.28 -1.43
CA VAL A 22 -5.01 -17.89 -2.67
C VAL A 22 -5.68 -16.63 -3.20
N TRP A 23 -4.88 -15.58 -3.35
CA TRP A 23 -5.27 -14.35 -4.02
C TRP A 23 -4.63 -14.30 -5.39
N GLU A 24 -5.42 -13.86 -6.35
CA GLU A 24 -4.97 -13.68 -7.72
C GLU A 24 -5.09 -12.21 -8.12
N GLY A 25 -4.18 -11.77 -8.97
CA GLY A 25 -4.19 -10.43 -9.52
C GLY A 25 -3.52 -10.34 -10.88
N VAL A 26 -3.47 -9.13 -11.42
CA VAL A 26 -2.80 -8.82 -12.69
C VAL A 26 -1.89 -7.63 -12.49
N ILE A 27 -0.66 -7.73 -12.97
CA ILE A 27 0.29 -6.59 -12.95
C ILE A 27 -0.24 -5.51 -13.89
N VAL A 28 -0.52 -4.33 -13.35
CA VAL A 28 -0.99 -3.16 -14.12
C VAL A 28 0.13 -2.19 -14.44
N GLU A 29 1.18 -2.15 -13.61
CA GLU A 29 2.28 -1.21 -13.76
C GLU A 29 3.59 -1.80 -13.21
N VAL A 30 4.69 -1.59 -13.93
CA VAL A 30 6.04 -1.97 -13.48
C VAL A 30 6.92 -0.74 -13.55
N THR A 31 7.33 -0.26 -12.40
CA THR A 31 8.28 0.84 -12.23
C THR A 31 9.67 0.26 -11.93
N GLY A 32 10.73 1.07 -11.98
CA GLY A 32 12.10 0.61 -11.71
C GLY A 32 12.27 -0.05 -10.33
N ALA A 33 11.48 0.36 -9.32
CA ALA A 33 11.59 -0.14 -7.95
C ALA A 33 10.34 -0.88 -7.45
N SER A 34 9.17 -0.64 -8.02
CA SER A 34 7.89 -1.19 -7.57
C SER A 34 7.11 -1.85 -8.69
N VAL A 35 6.28 -2.80 -8.29
CA VAL A 35 5.35 -3.53 -9.15
C VAL A 35 3.97 -3.32 -8.55
N ILE A 36 3.02 -2.97 -9.40
CA ILE A 36 1.69 -2.65 -8.96
C ILE A 36 0.68 -3.57 -9.63
N MET A 37 -0.17 -4.18 -8.81
CA MET A 37 -1.01 -5.30 -9.17
C MET A 37 -2.45 -5.03 -8.72
N ASP A 38 -3.41 -5.31 -9.58
CA ASP A 38 -4.83 -5.25 -9.25
C ASP A 38 -5.35 -6.63 -8.89
N PHE A 39 -6.10 -6.73 -7.79
CA PHE A 39 -6.74 -7.97 -7.40
C PHE A 39 -7.91 -8.32 -8.32
N LYS A 40 -8.03 -9.60 -8.69
CA LYS A 40 -9.23 -10.10 -9.36
C LYS A 40 -10.47 -9.83 -8.49
N GLY A 41 -11.62 -9.59 -9.12
CA GLY A 41 -12.86 -9.28 -8.39
C GLY A 41 -12.98 -7.84 -7.87
N ARG A 42 -12.13 -6.91 -8.33
CA ARG A 42 -12.15 -5.47 -7.95
C ARG A 42 -11.91 -5.23 -6.46
N MET A 43 -11.10 -6.08 -5.84
CA MET A 43 -10.79 -5.99 -4.40
C MET A 43 -9.76 -4.89 -4.07
N GLY A 44 -9.14 -4.27 -5.07
CA GLY A 44 -8.24 -3.13 -4.91
C GLY A 44 -6.92 -3.32 -5.64
N ARG A 45 -5.95 -2.48 -5.26
CA ARG A 45 -4.62 -2.38 -5.85
C ARG A 45 -3.56 -2.57 -4.77
N LEU A 46 -2.54 -3.36 -5.07
CA LEU A 46 -1.41 -3.64 -4.19
C LEU A 46 -0.11 -3.23 -4.89
N GLU A 47 0.65 -2.34 -4.25
CA GLU A 47 2.00 -1.96 -4.68
C GLU A 47 3.04 -2.63 -3.79
N VAL A 48 3.95 -3.37 -4.40
CA VAL A 48 5.06 -4.03 -3.70
C VAL A 48 6.39 -3.70 -4.35
N PRO A 49 7.50 -3.69 -3.58
CA PRO A 49 8.84 -3.64 -4.15
C PRO A 49 9.08 -4.78 -5.14
N LYS A 50 9.76 -4.50 -6.26
CA LYS A 50 10.06 -5.50 -7.29
C LYS A 50 10.78 -6.74 -6.74
N ARG A 51 11.63 -6.55 -5.71
CA ARG A 51 12.36 -7.62 -5.01
C ARG A 51 11.48 -8.63 -4.27
N MET A 52 10.21 -8.30 -3.99
CA MET A 52 9.27 -9.22 -3.33
C MET A 52 8.55 -10.13 -4.33
N VAL A 53 8.60 -9.83 -5.63
CA VAL A 53 7.94 -10.64 -6.65
C VAL A 53 8.88 -11.76 -7.09
N ILE A 54 8.48 -13.00 -6.82
CA ILE A 54 9.23 -14.19 -7.22
C ILE A 54 8.85 -14.53 -8.65
N SER A 55 9.80 -14.45 -9.57
CA SER A 55 9.61 -14.78 -10.99
C SER A 55 10.90 -15.32 -11.60
N GLN A 56 10.77 -16.28 -12.51
CA GLN A 56 11.89 -16.76 -13.35
C GLN A 56 12.09 -15.88 -14.61
N TYR A 57 11.15 -14.98 -14.88
CA TYR A 57 11.11 -14.13 -16.07
C TYR A 57 11.05 -12.65 -15.69
N GLU A 58 11.34 -11.80 -16.66
CA GLU A 58 11.12 -10.37 -16.50
C GLU A 58 9.64 -10.04 -16.30
N LEU A 59 9.35 -9.15 -15.34
CA LEU A 59 8.01 -8.71 -15.01
C LEU A 59 7.46 -7.76 -16.07
N LYS A 60 6.23 -8.03 -16.52
CA LYS A 60 5.54 -7.29 -17.58
C LYS A 60 4.09 -7.01 -17.17
N VAL A 61 3.57 -5.90 -17.67
CA VAL A 61 2.15 -5.55 -17.53
C VAL A 61 1.29 -6.63 -18.19
N GLY A 62 0.19 -7.00 -17.53
CA GLY A 62 -0.75 -8.02 -17.97
C GLY A 62 -0.45 -9.44 -17.46
N GLN A 63 0.66 -9.66 -16.77
CA GLN A 63 0.96 -10.96 -16.16
C GLN A 63 0.07 -11.24 -14.95
N GLU A 64 -0.46 -12.46 -14.89
CA GLU A 64 -1.19 -12.94 -13.72
C GLU A 64 -0.20 -13.26 -12.58
N VAL A 65 -0.62 -12.92 -11.37
CA VAL A 65 0.13 -13.16 -10.13
C VAL A 65 -0.76 -13.90 -9.15
N GLY A 66 -0.16 -14.77 -8.36
CA GLY A 66 -0.83 -15.51 -7.30
C GLY A 66 0.00 -15.48 -6.02
N PHE A 67 -0.65 -15.26 -4.87
CA PHE A 67 0.01 -15.30 -3.57
C PHE A 67 -0.96 -15.69 -2.46
N LEU A 68 -0.41 -16.17 -1.35
CA LEU A 68 -1.19 -16.45 -0.14
C LEU A 68 -1.30 -15.19 0.71
N MET A 69 -2.52 -14.87 1.11
CA MET A 69 -2.80 -13.76 2.01
C MET A 69 -4.00 -14.13 2.90
N SER A 70 -3.90 -13.82 4.19
CA SER A 70 -5.01 -13.93 5.14
C SER A 70 -5.93 -12.70 5.05
N TYR A 71 -7.14 -12.80 5.61
CA TYR A 71 -8.01 -11.64 5.71
C TYR A 71 -7.39 -10.57 6.64
N PRO A 72 -7.52 -9.27 6.30
CA PRO A 72 -7.02 -8.20 7.15
C PRO A 72 -7.83 -8.16 8.45
N GLU A 73 -7.12 -8.02 9.58
CA GLU A 73 -7.71 -8.03 10.91
C GLU A 73 -7.46 -6.70 11.64
N VAL A 74 -8.44 -6.23 12.41
CA VAL A 74 -8.30 -5.07 13.29
C VAL A 74 -7.73 -5.53 14.62
N LEU A 75 -6.48 -5.15 14.90
CA LEU A 75 -5.75 -5.60 16.10
C LEU A 75 -6.15 -4.91 17.40
N SER A 76 -6.79 -3.73 17.31
CA SER A 76 -7.21 -2.96 18.48
C SER A 76 -8.48 -2.17 18.17
N GLU A 77 -9.36 -2.09 19.17
CA GLU A 77 -10.56 -1.25 19.11
C GLU A 77 -10.21 0.24 19.03
N GLN A 78 -9.14 0.66 19.71
CA GLN A 78 -8.75 2.07 19.76
C GLN A 78 -7.90 2.44 18.54
N PRO A 79 -8.23 3.54 17.83
CA PRO A 79 -7.42 4.03 16.73
C PRO A 79 -6.00 4.40 17.18
N ASN A 80 -5.03 4.23 16.27
CA ASN A 80 -3.65 4.67 16.53
C ASN A 80 -3.56 6.21 16.46
N GLU A 81 -3.66 6.89 17.61
CA GLU A 81 -3.67 8.35 17.72
C GLU A 81 -2.44 9.02 17.07
N LYS A 82 -1.25 8.42 17.24
CA LYS A 82 -0.02 8.93 16.63
C LYS A 82 -0.12 8.94 15.10
N TYR A 83 -0.68 7.87 14.54
CA TYR A 83 -0.88 7.77 13.10
C TYR A 83 -1.95 8.77 12.62
N LEU A 84 -3.05 8.92 13.36
CA LEU A 84 -4.10 9.91 13.03
C LEU A 84 -3.55 11.34 12.98
N GLY A 85 -2.73 11.73 13.96
CA GLY A 85 -2.09 13.05 13.98
C GLY A 85 -1.20 13.27 12.74
N ALA A 86 -0.40 12.27 12.36
CA ALA A 86 0.43 12.35 11.16
C ALA A 86 -0.40 12.41 9.87
N LEU A 87 -1.49 11.66 9.81
CA LEU A 87 -2.41 11.64 8.68
C LEU A 87 -3.10 13.00 8.49
N HIS A 88 -3.58 13.61 9.57
CA HIS A 88 -4.23 14.92 9.53
C HIS A 88 -3.24 16.00 9.04
N ALA A 89 -2.02 16.03 9.59
CA ALA A 89 -0.99 16.96 9.15
C ALA A 89 -0.62 16.78 7.67
N TYR A 90 -0.59 15.53 7.18
CA TYR A 90 -0.39 15.24 5.76
C TYR A 90 -1.55 15.79 4.90
N GLN A 91 -2.80 15.51 5.29
CA GLN A 91 -3.99 15.97 4.56
C GLN A 91 -4.07 17.50 4.49
N GLU A 92 -3.74 18.20 5.57
CA GLU A 92 -3.70 19.67 5.60
C GLU A 92 -2.66 20.22 4.63
N ARG A 93 -1.43 19.69 4.65
CA ARG A 93 -0.37 20.09 3.69
C ARG A 93 -0.79 19.85 2.25
N MET A 94 -1.41 18.70 1.96
CA MET A 94 -1.88 18.40 0.60
C MET A 94 -2.98 19.35 0.14
N LYS A 95 -3.90 19.78 1.02
CA LYS A 95 -4.92 20.78 0.69
C LYS A 95 -4.31 22.14 0.33
N VAL A 96 -3.26 22.56 1.03
CA VAL A 96 -2.54 23.81 0.71
C VAL A 96 -1.88 23.72 -0.66
N ILE A 97 -1.10 22.65 -0.90
CA ILE A 97 -0.40 22.44 -2.19
C ILE A 97 -1.40 22.38 -3.35
N GLN A 98 -2.56 21.73 -3.15
CA GLN A 98 -3.62 21.67 -4.17
C GLN A 98 -4.18 23.06 -4.48
N LYS A 99 -4.48 23.88 -3.46
CA LYS A 99 -4.96 25.26 -3.65
C LYS A 99 -3.93 26.12 -4.40
N GLU A 100 -2.67 26.09 -3.98
CA GLU A 100 -1.58 26.83 -4.65
C GLU A 100 -1.39 26.39 -6.10
N THR A 101 -1.51 25.09 -6.37
CA THR A 101 -1.42 24.54 -7.72
C THR A 101 -2.62 24.94 -8.57
N GLN A 102 -3.82 25.02 -7.98
CA GLN A 102 -5.02 25.51 -8.65
C GLN A 102 -4.86 26.99 -9.01
N GLU A 103 -4.44 27.83 -8.06
CA GLU A 103 -4.25 29.27 -8.24
C GLU A 103 -3.20 29.59 -9.31
N ARG A 104 -2.07 28.86 -9.34
CA ARG A 104 -1.06 28.98 -10.40
C ARG A 104 -1.66 28.70 -11.78
N LYS A 105 -2.41 27.60 -11.92
CA LYS A 105 -3.09 27.23 -13.17
C LYS A 105 -4.15 28.26 -13.59
N THR A 106 -4.86 28.88 -12.65
CA THR A 106 -5.87 29.91 -12.96
C THR A 106 -5.18 31.19 -13.47
N LYS A 107 -4.11 31.64 -12.82
CA LYS A 107 -3.32 32.81 -13.25
C LYS A 107 -2.69 32.62 -14.63
N GLU A 108 -2.16 31.44 -14.92
CA GLU A 108 -1.60 31.11 -16.25
C GLU A 108 -2.67 31.13 -17.36
N LYS A 109 -3.90 30.70 -17.06
CA LYS A 109 -5.03 30.77 -18.01
C LYS A 109 -5.53 32.20 -18.24
N GLU A 110 -5.47 33.06 -17.23
CA GLU A 110 -5.86 34.48 -17.35
C GLU A 110 -4.83 35.31 -18.10
N GLN A 111 -3.54 34.96 -18.06
CA GLN A 111 -2.47 35.64 -18.80
C GLN A 111 -2.35 35.21 -20.28
N SER A 112 -2.93 34.06 -20.64
CA SER A 112 -2.92 33.51 -22.01
C SER A 112 -4.13 33.96 -22.85
N LYS A 113 -4.99 34.84 -22.32
CA LYS A 113 -6.24 35.29 -22.93
C LYS A 113 -6.22 36.80 -23.16
#